data_AF-A0A284RX02-F1
#
_entry.id   AF-A0A284RX02-F1
#
_cell.length_a   1.000
_cell.length_b   1.000
_cell.length_c   1.000
_cell.angle_alpha   90.00
_cell.angle_beta   90.00
_cell.angle_gamma   90.00
#
_symmetry.space_group_name_H-M   'P 1'
#
loop_
_entity.id
_entity.type
_entity.pdbx_description
1 polymer ?
#
loop_
_entity_poly.entity_id
_entity_poly.type
_entity_poly.pdbx_seq_one_letter_code
_entity_poly.pdbx_strand_id
1 'polypeptide(L)'
;MVNWRDATTIAEQFRKYLPLETQSLHLLVLTVGVIKVTHFCAGIFLWEFLSTLDYEYTVYTGKRPFRWTLIIYLLTRYATMGAMLCYMIGFNDSNEFDCVAWLKATYAFSYGSLALASALIGMRAYDRILSPGSRTDVSVASLFGTVTGWSYLSMSSPGWSM
;
A
#
# COMPACT_ATOMS: atom_id res chain seq x y z
N MET A 1 -27.37 -21.85 -3.00
CA MET A 1 -26.38 -20.87 -2.51
C MET A 1 -25.18 -21.67 -2.02
N VAL A 2 -24.06 -21.62 -2.73
CA VAL A 2 -22.89 -22.47 -2.43
C VAL A 2 -22.18 -21.91 -1.20
N ASN A 3 -21.92 -22.77 -0.21
CA ASN A 3 -21.22 -22.39 1.01
C ASN A 3 -19.71 -22.40 0.76
N TRP A 4 -19.15 -21.23 0.45
CA TRP A 4 -17.73 -21.02 0.14
C TRP A 4 -16.76 -21.23 1.31
N ARG A 5 -17.25 -21.78 2.43
CA ARG A 5 -16.48 -22.06 3.65
C ARG A 5 -15.99 -23.50 3.71
N ASP A 6 -16.57 -24.42 2.92
CA ASP A 6 -16.20 -25.85 2.91
C ASP A 6 -15.25 -26.20 1.75
N ALA A 7 -13.99 -26.50 2.09
CA ALA A 7 -12.95 -26.84 1.12
C ALA A 7 -13.23 -28.12 0.32
N THR A 8 -14.02 -29.05 0.89
CA THR A 8 -14.38 -30.32 0.25
C THR A 8 -15.36 -30.14 -0.91
N THR A 9 -16.32 -29.23 -0.77
CA THR A 9 -17.28 -28.90 -1.84
C THR A 9 -16.60 -28.22 -3.02
N ILE A 10 -15.53 -27.47 -2.76
CA ILE A 10 -14.69 -26.85 -3.77
C ILE A 10 -13.95 -27.94 -4.57
N ALA A 11 -13.25 -28.85 -3.88
CA ALA A 11 -12.49 -29.92 -4.51
C ALA A 11 -13.34 -30.84 -5.43
N GLU A 12 -14.57 -31.15 -5.02
CA GLU A 12 -15.54 -31.94 -5.79
C GLU A 12 -15.99 -31.24 -7.07
N GLN A 13 -16.27 -29.93 -7.02
CA GLN A 13 -16.60 -29.15 -8.21
C GLN A 13 -15.41 -29.09 -9.17
N PHE A 14 -14.21 -28.82 -8.66
CA PHE A 14 -12.98 -28.76 -9.45
C PHE A 14 -12.68 -30.07 -10.20
N ARG A 15 -12.95 -31.22 -9.58
CA ARG A 15 -12.73 -32.54 -10.19
C ARG A 15 -13.66 -32.81 -11.39
N LYS A 16 -14.86 -32.23 -11.40
CA LYS A 16 -15.87 -32.43 -12.44
C LYS A 16 -15.56 -31.68 -13.75
N TYR A 17 -14.80 -30.59 -13.67
CA TYR A 17 -14.43 -29.74 -14.82
C TYR A 17 -12.99 -29.98 -15.32
N LEU A 18 -12.30 -30.99 -14.76
CA LEU A 18 -10.85 -31.16 -14.85
C LEU A 18 -10.24 -31.50 -16.24
N PRO A 19 -10.94 -32.08 -17.25
CA PRO A 19 -10.21 -32.48 -18.47
C PRO A 19 -10.16 -31.46 -19.61
N LEU A 20 -10.83 -30.30 -19.57
CA LEU A 20 -10.96 -29.41 -20.76
C LEU A 20 -10.61 -27.92 -20.56
N GLU A 21 -10.26 -27.44 -19.35
CA GLU A 21 -10.16 -26.01 -19.01
C GLU A 21 -8.88 -25.68 -18.19
N THR A 22 -7.72 -26.25 -18.54
CA THR A 22 -6.52 -26.25 -17.67
C THR A 22 -5.84 -24.88 -17.51
N GLN A 23 -6.13 -23.89 -18.36
CA GLN A 23 -5.47 -22.57 -18.34
C GLN A 23 -6.33 -21.50 -17.63
N SER A 24 -7.64 -21.49 -17.89
CA SER A 24 -8.62 -20.56 -17.29
C SER A 24 -8.83 -20.83 -15.80
N LEU A 25 -8.80 -22.11 -15.41
CA LEU A 25 -9.05 -22.57 -14.05
C LEU A 25 -7.85 -22.32 -13.12
N HIS A 26 -6.62 -22.40 -13.64
CA HIS A 26 -5.40 -22.02 -12.91
C HIS A 26 -5.40 -20.53 -12.54
N LEU A 27 -5.81 -19.65 -13.47
CA LEU A 27 -5.93 -18.21 -13.22
C LEU A 27 -7.02 -17.90 -12.19
N LEU A 28 -8.14 -18.62 -12.23
CA LEU A 28 -9.22 -18.44 -11.26
C LEU A 28 -8.78 -18.85 -9.85
N VAL A 29 -8.16 -20.02 -9.68
CA VAL A 29 -7.64 -20.47 -8.37
C VAL A 29 -6.60 -19.50 -7.79
N LEU A 30 -5.70 -18.98 -8.64
CA LEU A 30 -4.70 -18.00 -8.22
C LEU A 30 -5.36 -16.69 -7.74
N THR A 31 -6.33 -16.17 -8.47
CA THR A 31 -7.01 -14.90 -8.10
C THR A 31 -7.82 -15.04 -6.82
N VAL A 32 -8.61 -16.10 -6.64
CA VAL A 32 -9.33 -16.31 -5.36
C VAL A 32 -8.40 -16.57 -4.19
N GLY A 33 -7.25 -17.22 -4.43
CA GLY A 33 -6.20 -17.38 -3.43
C GLY A 33 -5.61 -16.03 -2.99
N VAL A 34 -5.27 -15.18 -3.95
CA VAL A 34 -4.70 -13.85 -3.68
C VAL A 34 -5.68 -12.96 -2.90
N ILE A 35 -6.96 -12.96 -3.23
CA ILE A 35 -7.96 -12.13 -2.52
C ILE A 35 -8.04 -12.53 -1.03
N LYS A 36 -8.06 -13.84 -0.75
CA LYS A 36 -8.14 -14.36 0.63
C LYS A 36 -6.89 -14.00 1.44
N VAL A 37 -5.71 -14.18 0.84
CA VAL A 37 -4.43 -13.83 1.49
C VAL A 37 -4.33 -12.33 1.70
N THR A 38 -4.71 -11.52 0.71
CA THR A 38 -4.71 -10.05 0.79
C THR A 38 -5.63 -9.55 1.89
N HIS A 39 -6.84 -10.12 2.05
CA HIS A 39 -7.74 -9.75 3.15
C HIS A 39 -7.20 -10.15 4.53
N PHE A 40 -6.56 -11.32 4.63
CA PHE A 40 -5.90 -11.73 5.88
C PHE A 40 -4.74 -10.79 6.24
N CYS A 41 -3.88 -10.47 5.27
CA CYS A 41 -2.81 -9.49 5.45
C CYS A 41 -3.35 -8.10 5.75
N ALA A 42 -4.45 -7.66 5.14
CA ALA A 42 -5.05 -6.36 5.46
C ALA A 42 -5.49 -6.30 6.92
N GLY A 43 -6.09 -7.38 7.44
CA GLY A 43 -6.46 -7.51 8.84
C GLY A 43 -5.25 -7.44 9.78
N ILE A 44 -4.16 -8.14 9.47
CA ILE A 44 -2.94 -8.10 10.32
C ILE A 44 -2.31 -6.71 10.32
N PHE A 45 -2.28 -6.03 9.17
CA PHE A 45 -1.77 -4.66 9.06
C PHE A 45 -2.63 -3.66 9.83
N LEU A 46 -3.96 -3.81 9.76
CA LEU A 46 -4.89 -2.97 10.51
C LEU A 46 -4.74 -3.19 12.03
N TRP A 47 -4.57 -4.44 12.45
CA TRP A 47 -4.33 -4.78 13.86
C TRP A 47 -3.04 -4.15 14.41
N GLU A 48 -1.94 -4.28 13.67
CA GLU A 48 -0.66 -3.64 14.01
C GLU A 48 -0.77 -2.12 14.06
N PHE A 49 -1.53 -1.53 13.13
CA PHE A 49 -1.79 -0.11 13.09
C PHE A 49 -2.53 0.38 14.34
N LEU A 50 -3.65 -0.26 14.68
CA LEU A 50 -4.45 0.09 15.86
C LEU A 50 -3.66 -0.10 17.16
N SER A 51 -2.89 -1.19 17.27
CA SER A 51 -2.09 -1.48 18.47
C SER A 51 -1.00 -0.43 18.71
N THR A 52 -0.51 0.24 17.67
CA THR A 52 0.54 1.26 17.81
C THR A 52 -0.03 2.69 17.89
N LEU A 53 -1.32 2.88 17.59
CA LEU A 53 -1.95 4.20 17.56
C LEU A 53 -1.95 4.86 18.95
N ASP A 54 -2.03 4.06 20.02
CA ASP A 54 -1.94 4.52 21.42
C ASP A 54 -0.60 5.22 21.72
N TYR A 55 0.49 4.70 21.15
CA TYR A 55 1.83 5.28 21.26
C TYR A 55 1.94 6.60 20.48
N GLU A 56 1.34 6.68 19.29
CA GLU A 56 1.36 7.90 18.48
C GLU A 56 0.50 9.00 19.10
N TYR A 57 -0.65 8.63 19.68
CA TYR A 57 -1.54 9.54 20.39
C TYR A 57 -0.85 10.18 21.60
N THR A 58 -0.05 9.40 22.35
CA THR A 58 0.73 9.93 23.47
C THR A 58 1.87 10.87 23.04
N VAL A 59 2.42 10.70 21.84
CA VAL A 59 3.37 11.66 21.24
C VAL A 59 2.64 12.93 20.80
N TYR A 60 1.46 12.81 20.19
CA TYR A 60 0.64 13.97 19.78
C TYR A 60 0.16 14.80 20.97
N THR A 61 -0.11 14.15 22.11
CA THR A 61 -0.48 14.81 23.38
C THR A 61 0.68 15.59 24.02
N GLY A 62 1.86 15.68 23.38
CA GLY A 62 2.95 16.55 23.80
C GLY A 62 3.76 16.04 24.99
N LYS A 63 3.60 14.77 25.39
CA LYS A 63 4.38 14.16 26.48
C LYS A 63 5.86 13.89 26.11
N ARG A 64 6.27 14.13 24.84
CA ARG A 64 7.60 13.84 24.29
C ARG A 64 8.06 14.98 23.35
N PRO A 65 9.39 15.22 23.18
CA PRO A 65 9.89 16.26 22.29
C PRO A 65 9.52 15.98 20.83
N PHE A 66 8.91 16.96 20.18
CA PHE A 66 8.46 16.88 18.80
C PHE A 66 9.67 16.89 17.85
N ARG A 67 9.91 15.78 17.13
CA ARG A 67 10.98 15.69 16.12
C ARG A 67 10.34 15.65 14.74
N TRP A 68 10.81 16.48 13.82
CA TRP A 68 10.31 16.53 12.42
C TRP A 68 10.34 15.16 11.72
N THR A 69 11.32 14.31 12.04
CA THR A 69 11.42 12.92 11.56
C THR A 69 10.19 12.07 11.89
N LEU A 70 9.47 12.38 12.96
CA LEU A 70 8.28 11.65 13.39
C LEU A 70 7.09 11.92 12.48
N ILE A 71 6.97 13.13 11.90
CA ILE A 71 5.90 13.45 10.94
C ILE A 71 6.06 12.62 9.68
N ILE A 72 7.29 12.52 9.16
CA ILE A 72 7.60 11.74 7.96
C ILE A 72 7.37 10.24 8.22
N TYR A 73 7.72 9.76 9.42
CA TYR A 73 7.41 8.40 9.86
C TYR A 73 5.90 8.12 9.84
N LEU A 74 5.10 9.01 10.44
CA LEU A 74 3.65 8.91 10.45
C LEU A 74 3.09 8.90 9.04
N LEU A 75 3.47 9.87 8.20
CA LEU A 75 3.02 9.94 6.80
C LEU A 75 3.32 8.66 6.02
N THR A 76 4.52 8.07 6.21
CA THR A 76 4.88 6.80 5.56
C THR A 76 3.87 5.71 5.92
N ARG A 77 3.52 5.62 7.20
CA ARG A 77 2.61 4.62 7.75
C ARG A 77 1.16 4.82 7.28
N TYR A 78 0.68 6.06 7.25
CA TYR A 78 -0.64 6.38 6.74
C TYR A 78 -0.74 6.11 5.23
N ALA A 79 0.31 6.38 4.47
CA ALA A 79 0.36 6.09 3.03
C ALA A 79 0.31 4.59 2.73
N THR A 80 1.04 3.75 3.49
CA THR A 80 0.95 2.28 3.32
C THR A 80 -0.43 1.73 3.69
N MET A 81 -1.05 2.25 4.75
CA MET A 81 -2.43 1.89 5.11
C MET A 81 -3.42 2.29 4.01
N GLY A 82 -3.29 3.50 3.45
CA GLY A 82 -4.12 3.98 2.35
C GLY A 82 -3.99 3.10 1.10
N ALA A 83 -2.78 2.67 0.75
CA ALA A 83 -2.55 1.73 -0.35
C ALA A 83 -3.28 0.40 -0.11
N MET A 84 -3.17 -0.18 1.09
CA MET A 84 -3.81 -1.45 1.42
C MET A 84 -5.34 -1.37 1.39
N LEU A 85 -5.91 -0.26 1.86
CA LEU A 85 -7.35 0.00 1.77
C LEU A 85 -7.82 0.13 0.32
N CYS A 86 -7.06 0.81 -0.53
CA CYS A 86 -7.37 0.91 -1.96
C CYS A 86 -7.44 -0.47 -2.62
N TYR A 87 -6.50 -1.38 -2.28
CA TYR A 87 -6.54 -2.77 -2.73
C TYR A 87 -7.79 -3.51 -2.24
N MET A 88 -8.16 -3.36 -0.96
CA MET A 88 -9.38 -4.01 -0.43
C MET A 88 -10.64 -3.53 -1.14
N ILE A 89 -10.78 -2.23 -1.36
CA ILE A 89 -11.95 -1.64 -2.04
C ILE A 89 -12.02 -2.16 -3.48
N GLY A 90 -10.89 -2.20 -4.19
CA GLY A 90 -10.84 -2.67 -5.58
C GLY A 90 -11.24 -4.14 -5.76
N PHE A 91 -11.03 -4.99 -4.75
CA PHE A 91 -11.45 -6.40 -4.80
C PHE A 91 -12.87 -6.66 -4.29
N ASN A 92 -13.45 -5.73 -3.51
CA ASN A 92 -14.76 -5.90 -2.90
C ASN A 92 -15.90 -5.26 -3.72
N ASP A 93 -15.58 -4.32 -4.62
CA ASP A 93 -16.61 -3.64 -5.38
C ASP A 93 -17.04 -4.41 -6.64
N SER A 94 -18.36 -4.47 -6.84
CA SER A 94 -19.03 -5.11 -7.98
C SER A 94 -19.79 -4.09 -8.85
N ASN A 95 -19.60 -2.80 -8.57
CA ASN A 95 -20.15 -1.69 -9.32
C ASN A 95 -19.17 -1.18 -10.40
N GLU A 96 -19.69 -0.44 -11.38
CA GLU A 96 -18.94 0.14 -12.49
C GLU A 96 -17.99 1.23 -11.98
N PHE A 97 -16.72 0.87 -11.75
CA PHE A 97 -15.65 1.78 -11.34
C PHE A 97 -14.76 2.14 -12.51
N ASP A 98 -14.26 3.38 -12.52
CA ASP A 98 -13.17 3.80 -13.40
C ASP A 98 -11.86 3.08 -13.01
N CYS A 99 -11.57 1.97 -13.70
CA CYS A 99 -10.35 1.18 -13.50
C CYS A 99 -9.08 2.04 -13.55
N VAL A 100 -9.07 3.06 -14.42
CA VAL A 100 -7.95 3.99 -14.56
C VAL A 100 -7.79 4.83 -13.30
N ALA A 101 -8.87 5.40 -12.75
CA ALA A 101 -8.78 6.24 -11.56
C ALA A 101 -8.32 5.43 -10.34
N TRP A 102 -8.86 4.23 -10.16
CA TRP A 102 -8.46 3.32 -9.08
C TRP A 102 -7.00 2.89 -9.19
N LEU A 103 -6.55 2.55 -10.40
CA LEU A 103 -5.16 2.17 -10.65
C LEU A 103 -4.21 3.33 -10.37
N LYS A 104 -4.56 4.54 -10.84
CA LYS A 104 -3.80 5.77 -10.58
C LYS A 104 -3.66 6.05 -9.09
N ALA A 105 -4.76 5.94 -8.34
CA ALA A 105 -4.76 6.13 -6.89
C ALA A 105 -3.86 5.09 -6.18
N THR A 106 -4.00 3.82 -6.54
CA THR A 106 -3.23 2.72 -5.94
C THR A 106 -1.73 2.88 -6.17
N TYR A 107 -1.32 3.27 -7.38
CA TYR A 107 0.08 3.58 -7.67
C TYR A 107 0.57 4.80 -6.89
N ALA A 108 -0.22 5.88 -6.84
CA ALA A 108 0.17 7.10 -6.12
C ALA A 108 0.46 6.82 -4.63
N PHE A 109 -0.41 6.05 -3.95
CA PHE A 109 -0.20 5.68 -2.55
C PHE A 109 1.02 4.75 -2.36
N SER A 110 1.21 3.80 -3.27
CA SER A 110 2.32 2.85 -3.22
C SER A 110 3.68 3.55 -3.41
N TYR A 111 3.83 4.34 -4.47
CA TYR A 111 5.05 5.12 -4.72
C TYR A 111 5.28 6.21 -3.67
N GLY A 112 4.21 6.84 -3.16
CA GLY A 112 4.28 7.79 -2.07
C GLY A 112 4.86 7.17 -0.80
N SER A 113 4.40 5.97 -0.43
CA SER A 113 4.93 5.25 0.73
C SER A 113 6.41 4.88 0.58
N LEU A 114 6.82 4.45 -0.63
CA LEU A 114 8.21 4.07 -0.93
C LEU A 114 9.15 5.28 -0.87
N ALA A 115 8.71 6.42 -1.43
CA ALA A 115 9.45 7.68 -1.35
C ALA A 115 9.63 8.12 0.11
N LEU A 116 8.56 8.04 0.92
CA LEU A 116 8.59 8.46 2.33
C LEU A 116 9.52 7.55 3.15
N ALA A 117 9.47 6.24 2.91
CA ALA A 117 10.36 5.27 3.54
C ALA A 117 11.83 5.53 3.20
N SER A 118 12.13 5.83 1.93
CA SER A 118 13.50 6.15 1.49
C SER A 118 14.03 7.44 2.15
N ALA A 119 13.18 8.46 2.27
CA ALA A 119 13.51 9.71 2.93
C ALA A 119 13.83 9.50 4.43
N LEU A 120 13.11 8.60 5.09
CA LEU A 120 13.32 8.30 6.50
C LEU A 120 14.69 7.65 6.77
N ILE A 121 15.10 6.72 5.91
CA ILE A 121 16.44 6.12 5.98
C ILE A 121 17.50 7.17 5.63
N GLY A 122 17.27 7.98 4.60
CA GLY A 122 18.14 9.08 4.20
C GLY A 122 18.42 10.03 5.36
N MET A 123 17.38 10.51 6.05
CA MET A 123 17.53 11.40 7.22
C MET A 123 18.39 10.78 8.32
N ARG A 124 18.22 9.48 8.61
CA ARG A 124 19.04 8.78 9.61
C ARG A 124 20.49 8.62 9.16
N ALA A 125 20.74 8.44 7.87
CA ALA A 125 22.08 8.38 7.32
C ALA A 125 22.75 9.77 7.39
N TYR A 126 22.03 10.83 7.01
CA TYR A 126 22.54 12.20 7.10
C TYR A 126 22.84 12.62 8.53
N ASP A 127 21.98 12.31 9.50
CA ASP A 127 22.21 12.63 10.92
C ASP A 127 23.50 11.98 11.48
N ARG A 128 23.81 10.74 11.04
CA ARG A 128 25.06 10.07 11.42
C ARG A 128 26.30 10.64 10.74
N ILE A 129 26.16 11.20 9.54
CA ILE A 129 27.26 11.72 8.73
C ILE A 129 27.55 13.19 9.06
N LEU A 130 26.53 13.99 9.40
CA LEU A 130 26.60 15.44 9.55
C LEU A 130 26.42 15.87 11.02
N SER A 131 27.38 15.55 11.87
CA SER A 131 27.64 16.34 13.08
C SER A 131 29.14 16.58 13.16
N PRO A 132 29.62 17.84 12.99
CA PRO A 132 29.04 19.05 13.58
C PRO A 132 28.59 20.12 12.55
N GLY A 133 27.32 20.54 12.67
CA GLY A 133 26.84 21.88 12.31
C GLY A 133 26.58 22.21 10.84
N SER A 134 25.34 21.97 10.35
CA SER A 134 24.60 22.89 9.44
C SER A 134 23.38 22.23 8.79
N ARG A 135 22.18 22.66 9.23
CA ARG A 135 20.96 22.99 8.43
C ARG A 135 20.77 22.27 7.08
N THR A 136 20.07 21.12 7.08
CA THR A 136 19.73 20.32 5.88
C THR A 136 18.22 20.07 5.69
N ASP A 137 17.35 20.99 6.15
CA ASP A 137 15.89 20.83 6.05
C ASP A 137 15.33 20.89 4.60
N VAL A 138 16.11 21.35 3.61
CA VAL A 138 15.57 21.68 2.26
C VAL A 138 15.74 20.57 1.22
N SER A 139 16.72 19.66 1.38
CA SER A 139 16.99 18.62 0.37
C SER A 139 15.93 17.51 0.33
N VAL A 140 15.31 17.18 1.46
CA VAL A 140 14.36 16.05 1.55
C VAL A 140 13.01 16.40 0.89
N ALA A 141 12.58 17.66 0.98
CA ALA A 141 11.38 18.14 0.31
C ALA A 141 11.57 18.24 -1.23
N SER A 142 12.77 18.60 -1.68
CA SER A 142 13.08 18.72 -3.11
C SER A 142 13.10 17.35 -3.82
N LEU A 143 13.61 16.31 -3.17
CA LEU A 143 13.55 14.93 -3.68
C LEU A 143 12.11 14.38 -3.71
N PHE A 144 11.25 14.82 -2.80
CA PHE A 144 9.82 14.49 -2.81
C PHE A 144 9.09 15.07 -4.02
N GLY A 145 9.40 16.32 -4.36
CA GLY A 145 8.80 17.03 -5.51
C GLY A 145 9.21 16.45 -6.86
N THR A 146 10.45 15.97 -7.01
CA THR A 146 10.92 15.39 -8.29
C THR A 146 10.37 13.99 -8.52
N VAL A 147 10.28 13.14 -7.48
CA VAL A 147 9.73 11.78 -7.62
C VAL A 147 8.22 11.83 -7.86
N THR A 148 7.47 12.62 -7.07
CA THR A 148 6.04 12.77 -7.30
C THR A 148 5.75 13.50 -8.61
N GLY A 149 6.48 14.56 -8.94
CA GLY A 149 6.35 15.29 -10.21
C GLY A 149 6.63 14.44 -11.45
N TRP A 150 7.66 13.57 -11.41
CA TRP A 150 7.96 12.64 -12.51
C TRP A 150 6.90 11.55 -12.64
N SER A 151 6.38 11.03 -11.52
CA SER A 151 5.26 10.08 -11.53
C SER A 151 3.94 10.69 -12.01
N TYR A 152 3.64 11.95 -11.68
CA TYR A 152 2.48 12.67 -12.24
C TYR A 152 2.62 12.93 -13.74
N LEU A 153 3.83 13.30 -14.20
CA LEU A 153 4.13 13.47 -15.61
C LEU A 153 4.02 12.15 -16.39
N SER A 154 4.54 11.03 -15.87
CA SER A 154 4.40 9.72 -16.52
C SER A 154 2.95 9.23 -16.57
N MET A 155 2.11 9.66 -15.62
CA MET A 155 0.67 9.34 -15.58
C MET A 155 -0.18 10.23 -16.52
N SER A 156 0.37 11.36 -16.96
CA SER A 156 -0.26 12.32 -17.88
C SER A 156 0.07 12.08 -19.35
N SER A 157 1.07 11.24 -19.64
CA SER A 157 1.40 10.84 -21.01
C SER A 157 0.24 10.05 -21.63
N PRO A 158 -0.34 10.47 -22.77
CA PRO A 158 -1.56 9.90 -23.38
C PRO A 158 -1.38 8.51 -24.03
N GLY A 159 -0.38 7.72 -23.60
CA GLY A 159 0.04 6.48 -24.25
C GLY A 159 -0.49 5.17 -23.64
N TRP A 160 -1.32 5.20 -22.60
CA TRP A 160 -1.84 4.00 -21.91
C TRP A 160 -3.32 3.72 -22.20
N SER A 161 -3.75 3.98 -23.45
CA SER A 161 -5.01 3.49 -24.01
C SER A 161 -4.70 2.37 -25.01
N MET A 162 -4.44 1.16 -24.51
CA MET A 162 -4.52 -0.09 -25.27
C MET A 162 -5.07 -1.18 -24.37
#